data_AF-A0A1U9R1F6-F1
#
_entry.id   AF-A0A1U9R1F6-F1
#
_cell.length_a   1.000
_cell.length_b   1.000
_cell.length_c   1.000
_cell.angle_alpha   90.00
_cell.angle_beta   90.00
_cell.angle_gamma   90.00
#
_symmetry.space_group_name_H-M   'P 1'
#
loop_
_entity.id
_entity.type
_entity.pdbx_description
1 polymer ?
#
loop_
_entity_poly.entity_id
_entity_poly.type
_entity_poly.pdbx_seq_one_letter_code
_entity_poly.pdbx_strand_id
1 'polypeptide(L)'
;MSLRHAVLAALIQGEASGYELTKRFDVGVANFWHSRPQQLYAELARLHGEGLVRAVEVVQESRPNKRLYSLTDTGTRALVDFAAGPLRPTNLRDELTVAVQCADVVEPGALLAHLGRRADEAREKLAALRRTETSILSGRDEEEFVRTTGHLGPYLTCRRGIRYEADTQEWCEWAAGLIRAKERATRPS
;
A
#
# COMPACT_ATOMS: atom_id res chain seq x y z
N MET A 1 10.62 -6.53 -5.84
CA MET A 1 9.33 -7.15 -6.26
C MET A 1 8.83 -6.41 -7.48
N SER A 2 8.21 -7.06 -8.46
CA SER A 2 7.86 -6.41 -9.74
C SER A 2 6.48 -5.74 -9.69
N LEU A 3 6.42 -4.48 -10.11
CA LEU A 3 5.18 -3.71 -10.30
C LEU A 3 4.16 -4.47 -11.16
N ARG A 4 4.63 -5.29 -12.10
CA ARG A 4 3.85 -6.23 -12.92
C ARG A 4 2.74 -6.93 -12.16
N HIS A 5 3.10 -7.70 -11.13
CA HIS A 5 2.12 -8.54 -10.43
C HIS A 5 1.13 -7.69 -9.61
N ALA A 6 1.55 -6.49 -9.18
CA ALA A 6 0.68 -5.52 -8.52
C ALA A 6 -0.44 -5.06 -9.45
N VAL A 7 -0.05 -4.68 -10.67
CA VAL A 7 -0.98 -4.16 -11.68
C VAL A 7 -1.93 -5.25 -12.14
N LEU A 8 -1.43 -6.47 -12.36
CA LEU A 8 -2.27 -7.62 -12.68
C LEU A 8 -3.24 -7.94 -11.54
N ALA A 9 -2.77 -7.95 -10.28
CA ALA A 9 -3.62 -8.21 -9.13
C ALA A 9 -4.73 -7.16 -8.96
N ALA A 10 -4.44 -5.89 -9.26
CA ALA A 10 -5.41 -4.80 -9.20
C ALA A 10 -6.53 -4.92 -10.25
N LEU A 11 -6.37 -5.78 -11.26
CA LEU A 11 -7.34 -6.05 -12.32
C LEU A 11 -8.13 -7.37 -12.14
N ILE A 12 -7.87 -8.15 -11.07
CA ILE A 12 -8.64 -9.39 -10.77
C ILE A 12 -10.15 -9.10 -10.64
N GLN A 13 -10.48 -7.93 -10.09
CA GLN A 13 -11.83 -7.52 -9.76
C GLN A 13 -12.63 -6.99 -10.97
N GLY A 14 -12.02 -7.01 -12.15
CA GLY A 14 -12.60 -6.49 -13.38
C GLY A 14 -11.78 -5.35 -13.97
N GLU A 15 -12.32 -4.79 -15.04
CA GLU A 15 -11.66 -3.74 -15.80
C GLU A 15 -11.49 -2.45 -15.00
N ALA A 16 -10.41 -1.72 -15.29
CA ALA A 16 -10.16 -0.42 -14.70
C ALA A 16 -9.39 0.47 -15.68
N SER A 17 -9.66 1.77 -15.62
CA SER A 17 -8.81 2.77 -16.26
C SER A 17 -7.48 2.93 -15.52
N GLY A 18 -6.47 3.42 -16.22
CA GLY A 18 -5.18 3.76 -15.58
C GLY A 18 -5.33 4.76 -14.43
N TYR A 19 -6.32 5.65 -14.51
CA TYR A 19 -6.63 6.60 -13.44
C TYR A 19 -7.21 5.92 -12.20
N GLU A 20 -8.19 5.01 -12.38
CA GLU A 20 -8.75 4.23 -11.28
C GLU A 20 -7.69 3.33 -10.63
N LEU A 21 -6.80 2.73 -11.44
CA LEU A 21 -5.67 1.97 -10.93
C LEU A 21 -4.73 2.86 -10.11
N THR A 22 -4.40 4.07 -10.57
CA THR A 22 -3.57 5.03 -9.80
C THR A 22 -4.19 5.27 -8.41
N LYS A 23 -5.50 5.55 -8.35
CA LYS A 23 -6.20 5.73 -7.07
C LYS A 23 -6.15 4.51 -6.16
N ARG A 24 -6.29 3.30 -6.72
CA ARG A 24 -6.20 2.04 -5.95
C ARG A 24 -4.79 1.86 -5.37
N PHE A 25 -3.76 2.23 -6.13
CA PHE A 25 -2.38 2.21 -5.68
C PHE A 25 -2.12 3.25 -4.60
N ASP A 26 -2.75 4.43 -4.63
CA ASP A 26 -2.55 5.46 -3.60
C ASP A 26 -3.16 5.10 -2.23
N VAL A 27 -4.27 4.36 -2.20
CA VAL A 27 -5.08 4.22 -0.97
C VAL A 27 -5.10 2.79 -0.39
N GLY A 28 -5.05 1.74 -1.22
CA GLY A 28 -5.28 0.36 -0.77
C GLY A 28 -4.12 -0.60 -1.04
N VAL A 29 -3.34 -0.36 -2.10
CA VAL A 29 -2.22 -1.21 -2.50
C VAL A 29 -0.86 -0.58 -2.13
N ALA A 30 -0.80 0.72 -1.83
CA ALA A 30 0.44 1.45 -1.51
C ALA A 30 1.30 0.85 -0.40
N ASN A 31 0.70 0.20 0.62
CA ASN A 31 1.45 -0.25 1.80
C ASN A 31 2.52 -1.31 1.47
N PHE A 32 2.32 -2.09 0.39
CA PHE A 32 3.34 -3.05 -0.07
C PHE A 32 3.86 -2.73 -1.48
N TRP A 33 3.17 -1.85 -2.21
CA TRP A 33 3.44 -1.60 -3.62
C TRP A 33 3.22 -0.11 -3.93
N HIS A 34 4.30 0.68 -3.87
CA HIS A 34 4.27 2.06 -4.32
C HIS A 34 4.69 2.15 -5.79
N SER A 35 3.95 2.92 -6.57
CA SER A 35 4.31 3.26 -7.94
C SER A 35 3.92 4.69 -8.21
N ARG A 36 4.82 5.45 -8.83
CA ARG A 36 4.42 6.74 -9.40
C ARG A 36 3.40 6.49 -10.53
N PRO A 37 2.46 7.42 -10.79
CA PRO A 37 1.50 7.26 -11.88
C PRO A 37 2.19 6.97 -13.22
N GLN A 38 3.27 7.67 -13.53
CA GLN A 38 4.05 7.46 -14.76
C GLN A 38 4.59 6.02 -14.90
N GLN A 39 5.07 5.43 -13.80
CA GLN A 39 5.54 4.04 -13.79
C GLN A 39 4.39 3.06 -13.99
N LEU A 40 3.21 3.34 -13.42
CA LEU A 40 2.00 2.53 -13.61
C LEU A 40 1.56 2.53 -15.08
N TYR A 41 1.51 3.70 -15.72
CA TYR A 41 1.12 3.80 -17.14
C TYR A 41 2.13 3.12 -18.07
N ALA A 42 3.43 3.28 -17.82
CA ALA A 42 4.47 2.59 -18.57
C ALA A 42 4.35 1.06 -18.42
N GLU A 43 4.07 0.59 -17.20
CA GLU A 43 3.87 -0.82 -16.93
C GLU A 43 2.60 -1.35 -17.61
N LEU A 44 1.48 -0.61 -17.59
CA LEU A 44 0.26 -0.99 -18.31
C LEU A 44 0.50 -1.14 -19.82
N ALA A 45 1.26 -0.22 -20.42
CA ALA A 45 1.64 -0.32 -21.84
C ALA A 45 2.50 -1.57 -22.12
N ARG A 46 3.45 -1.88 -21.24
CA ARG A 46 4.29 -3.08 -21.33
C ARG A 46 3.48 -4.37 -21.20
N LEU A 47 2.61 -4.46 -20.18
CA LEU A 47 1.74 -5.62 -19.97
C LEU A 47 0.78 -5.82 -21.14
N HIS A 48 0.32 -4.73 -21.77
CA HIS A 48 -0.51 -4.81 -22.97
C HIS A 48 0.28 -5.37 -24.15
N GLY A 49 1.50 -4.88 -24.38
CA GLY A 49 2.40 -5.40 -25.42
C GLY A 49 2.77 -6.87 -25.23
N GLU A 50 2.83 -7.34 -23.97
CA GLU A 50 3.06 -8.75 -23.61
C GLU A 50 1.78 -9.62 -23.68
N GLY A 51 0.63 -9.05 -24.02
CA GLY A 51 -0.65 -9.77 -24.08
C GLY A 51 -1.18 -10.22 -22.72
N LEU A 52 -0.70 -9.64 -21.62
CA LEU A 52 -1.15 -9.95 -20.26
C LEU A 52 -2.38 -9.13 -19.86
N VAL A 53 -2.55 -7.96 -20.47
CA VAL A 53 -3.76 -7.16 -20.34
C VAL A 53 -4.29 -6.77 -21.72
N ARG A 54 -5.61 -6.78 -21.85
CA ARG A 54 -6.30 -6.16 -22.97
C ARG A 54 -6.53 -4.69 -22.66
N ALA A 55 -6.41 -3.83 -23.67
CA ALA A 55 -6.76 -2.43 -23.58
C ALA A 55 -7.88 -2.11 -24.57
N VAL A 56 -8.94 -1.45 -24.10
CA VAL A 56 -10.07 -1.01 -24.92
C VAL A 56 -10.23 0.50 -24.75
N GLU A 57 -10.30 1.22 -25.87
CA GLU A 57 -10.61 2.64 -25.85
C GLU A 57 -12.13 2.84 -25.76
N VAL A 58 -12.55 3.63 -24.80
CA VAL A 58 -13.94 4.02 -24.58
C VAL A 58 -14.08 5.48 -24.93
N VAL A 59 -14.81 5.73 -26.02
CA VAL A 59 -15.13 7.09 -26.47
C VAL A 59 -16.08 7.73 -25.47
N GLN A 60 -15.80 8.96 -25.06
CA GLN A 60 -16.63 9.72 -24.13
C GLN A 60 -17.06 11.04 -24.79
N GLU A 61 -18.34 11.38 -24.71
CA GLU A 61 -18.89 12.55 -25.41
C GLU A 61 -18.46 13.88 -24.80
N SER A 62 -18.29 13.94 -23.47
CA SER A 62 -18.04 15.17 -22.71
C SER A 62 -16.74 15.15 -21.89
N ARG A 63 -15.91 14.11 -22.08
CA ARG A 63 -14.64 13.90 -21.37
C ARG A 63 -13.62 13.30 -22.32
N PRO A 64 -12.31 13.42 -22.04
CA PRO A 64 -11.30 12.72 -22.81
C PRO A 64 -11.56 11.21 -22.84
N ASN A 65 -11.37 10.57 -24.01
CA ASN A 65 -11.47 9.12 -24.13
C ASN A 65 -10.66 8.43 -23.03
N LYS A 66 -11.24 7.38 -22.44
CA LYS A 66 -10.55 6.59 -21.43
C LYS A 66 -10.14 5.25 -22.00
N ARG A 67 -9.02 4.74 -21.53
CA ARG A 67 -8.56 3.39 -21.83
C ARG A 67 -8.85 2.48 -20.65
N LEU A 68 -9.65 1.45 -20.87
CA LEU A 68 -9.95 0.41 -19.90
C LEU A 68 -9.00 -0.76 -20.12
N TYR A 69 -8.45 -1.26 -19.03
CA TYR A 69 -7.57 -2.42 -19.00
C TYR A 69 -8.27 -3.58 -18.31
N SER A 70 -8.12 -4.79 -18.85
CA SER A 70 -8.64 -6.03 -18.25
C SER A 70 -7.61 -7.15 -18.40
N LEU A 71 -7.64 -8.12 -17.49
CA LEU A 71 -6.79 -9.31 -17.58
C LEU A 71 -7.16 -10.15 -18.81
N THR A 72 -6.15 -10.67 -19.49
CA THR A 72 -6.33 -11.79 -20.43
C THR A 72 -6.17 -13.11 -19.69
N ASP A 73 -6.52 -14.23 -20.32
CA ASP A 73 -6.25 -15.57 -19.75
C ASP A 73 -4.77 -15.78 -19.45
N THR A 74 -3.88 -15.25 -20.31
CA THR A 74 -2.43 -15.28 -20.10
C THR A 74 -2.02 -14.44 -18.90
N GLY A 75 -2.61 -13.25 -18.72
CA GLY A 75 -2.40 -12.40 -17.54
C GLY A 75 -2.84 -13.10 -16.25
N THR A 76 -4.01 -13.75 -16.29
CA THR A 76 -4.54 -14.51 -15.16
C THR A 76 -3.64 -15.68 -14.80
N ARG A 77 -3.19 -16.49 -15.77
CA ARG A 77 -2.23 -17.58 -15.53
C ARG A 77 -0.93 -17.08 -14.93
N ALA A 78 -0.36 -16.00 -15.48
CA ALA A 78 0.87 -15.41 -14.95
C ALA A 78 0.74 -14.97 -13.48
N LEU A 79 -0.44 -14.50 -13.08
CA LEU A 79 -0.71 -14.13 -11.69
C LEU A 79 -0.88 -15.35 -10.79
N VAL A 80 -1.56 -16.40 -11.25
CA VAL A 80 -1.70 -17.67 -10.53
C VAL A 80 -0.33 -18.31 -10.30
N ASP A 81 0.50 -18.38 -11.34
CA ASP A 81 1.85 -18.93 -11.26
C ASP A 81 2.73 -18.14 -10.28
N PHE A 82 2.61 -16.81 -10.30
CA PHE A 82 3.30 -15.95 -9.34
C PHE A 82 2.85 -16.23 -7.90
N ALA A 83 1.54 -16.35 -7.65
CA ALA A 83 1.00 -16.57 -6.31
C ALA A 83 1.30 -17.97 -5.76
N ALA A 84 1.41 -18.98 -6.64
CA ALA A 84 1.77 -20.35 -6.26
C ALA A 84 3.29 -20.57 -6.15
N GLY A 85 4.08 -19.69 -6.76
CA GLY A 85 5.54 -19.76 -6.74
C GLY A 85 6.17 -19.33 -5.41
N PRO A 86 7.50 -19.53 -5.26
CA PRO A 86 8.22 -19.09 -4.08
C PRO A 86 8.18 -17.57 -3.94
N LEU A 87 7.62 -17.09 -2.84
CA LEU A 87 7.61 -15.68 -2.49
C LEU A 87 8.91 -15.33 -1.75
N ARG A 88 9.58 -14.26 -2.20
CA ARG A 88 10.76 -13.74 -1.49
C ARG A 88 10.31 -12.97 -0.25
N PRO A 89 10.99 -13.15 0.90
CA PRO A 89 10.76 -12.32 2.06
C PRO A 89 10.93 -10.83 1.73
N THR A 90 10.14 -9.99 2.40
CA THR A 90 10.31 -8.54 2.34
C THR A 90 11.65 -8.17 2.96
N ASN A 91 12.51 -7.47 2.20
CA ASN A 91 13.72 -6.87 2.76
C ASN A 91 13.36 -5.47 3.28
N LEU A 92 13.24 -5.33 4.59
CA LEU A 92 12.93 -4.05 5.23
C LEU A 92 14.22 -3.24 5.40
N ARG A 93 14.35 -2.15 4.64
CA ARG A 93 15.42 -1.15 4.79
C ARG A 93 14.77 0.16 5.23
N ASP A 94 14.76 0.42 6.53
CA ASP A 94 14.18 1.64 7.09
C ASP A 94 15.27 2.51 7.72
N GLU A 95 15.56 3.64 7.07
CA GLU A 95 16.54 4.62 7.54
C GLU A 95 16.17 5.20 8.91
N LEU A 96 14.88 5.25 9.25
CA LEU A 96 14.43 5.72 10.56
C LEU A 96 14.95 4.81 11.69
N THR A 97 14.90 3.49 11.49
CA THR A 97 15.40 2.54 12.50
C THR A 97 16.90 2.68 12.72
N VAL A 98 17.66 2.97 11.66
CA VAL A 98 19.09 3.28 11.75
C VAL A 98 19.32 4.59 12.48
N ALA A 99 18.51 5.62 12.23
CA ALA A 99 18.59 6.88 12.97
C ALA A 99 18.25 6.69 14.47
N VAL A 100 17.28 5.85 14.80
CA VAL A 100 16.93 5.49 16.19
C VAL A 100 18.04 4.72 16.89
N GLN A 101 18.77 3.85 16.17
CA GLN A 101 19.96 3.17 16.73
C GLN A 101 21.01 4.17 17.22
N CYS A 102 21.06 5.37 16.64
CA CYS A 102 21.97 6.44 17.02
C CYS A 102 21.45 7.31 18.17
N ALA A 103 20.33 6.97 18.83
CA ALA A 103 19.67 7.83 19.83
C ALA A 103 20.57 8.28 20.99
N ASP A 104 21.61 7.51 21.33
CA ASP A 104 22.54 7.85 22.41
C ASP A 104 23.69 8.78 21.99
N VAL A 105 23.86 9.04 20.70
CA VAL A 105 25.00 9.81 20.14
C VAL A 105 24.58 11.03 19.32
N VAL A 106 23.29 11.25 19.14
CA VAL A 106 22.74 12.40 18.39
C VAL A 106 21.86 13.29 19.27
N GLU A 107 21.74 14.55 18.88
CA GLU A 107 20.79 15.47 19.52
C GLU A 107 19.35 14.96 19.40
N PRO A 108 18.61 14.81 20.52
CA PRO A 108 17.29 14.19 20.53
C PRO A 108 16.27 14.88 19.62
N GLY A 109 16.36 16.21 19.47
CA GLY A 109 15.39 17.02 18.73
C GLY A 109 15.19 16.58 17.28
N ALA A 110 16.29 16.28 16.57
CA ALA A 110 16.22 15.82 15.19
C ALA A 110 15.52 14.46 15.10
N LEU A 111 15.92 13.51 15.96
CA LEU A 111 15.34 12.18 15.99
C LEU A 111 13.85 12.19 16.37
N LEU A 112 13.47 13.02 17.34
CA LEU A 112 12.06 13.22 17.73
C LEU A 112 11.23 13.79 16.57
N ALA A 113 11.79 14.70 15.77
CA ALA A 113 11.11 15.23 14.59
C ALA A 113 10.92 14.15 13.50
N HIS A 114 11.90 13.27 13.30
CA HIS A 114 11.77 12.13 12.38
C HIS A 114 10.69 11.15 12.83
N LEU A 115 10.69 10.77 14.11
CA LEU A 115 9.66 9.89 14.70
C LEU A 115 8.27 10.52 14.62
N GLY A 116 8.15 11.80 14.93
CA GLY A 116 6.88 12.53 14.83
C GLY A 116 6.31 12.53 13.42
N ARG A 117 7.12 12.89 12.41
CA ARG A 117 6.69 12.86 11.00
C ARG A 117 6.23 11.46 10.57
N ARG A 118 6.97 10.41 10.94
CA ARG A 118 6.59 9.04 10.61
C ARG A 118 5.27 8.62 11.28
N ALA A 119 5.06 9.02 12.54
CA ALA A 119 3.81 8.75 13.25
C ALA A 119 2.62 9.46 12.59
N ASP A 120 2.80 10.71 12.15
CA ASP A 120 1.77 11.49 11.45
C ASP A 120 1.42 10.87 10.08
N GLU A 121 2.43 10.51 9.30
CA GLU A 121 2.26 9.80 8.01
C GLU A 121 1.50 8.47 8.21
N ALA A 122 1.89 7.69 9.23
CA ALA A 122 1.24 6.42 9.55
C ALA A 122 -0.23 6.62 9.95
N ARG A 123 -0.52 7.67 10.73
CA ARG A 123 -1.89 8.01 11.15
C ARG A 123 -2.78 8.37 9.96
N GLU A 124 -2.28 9.17 9.01
CA GLU A 124 -3.02 9.54 7.80
C GLU A 124 -3.36 8.32 6.93
N LYS A 125 -2.37 7.44 6.73
CA LYS A 125 -2.56 6.18 5.98
C LYS A 125 -3.51 5.24 6.69
N LEU A 126 -3.37 5.08 8.01
CA LEU A 126 -4.27 4.26 8.82
C LEU A 126 -5.72 4.72 8.68
N ALA A 127 -5.97 6.04 8.71
CA ALA A 127 -7.30 6.59 8.50
C ALA A 127 -7.84 6.30 7.09
N ALA A 128 -6.99 6.39 6.06
CA ALA A 128 -7.37 6.05 4.68
C ALA A 128 -7.72 4.57 4.53
N LEU A 129 -6.92 3.67 5.10
CA LEU A 129 -7.13 2.23 5.06
C LEU A 129 -8.39 1.81 5.81
N ARG A 130 -8.69 2.42 6.96
CA ARG A 130 -9.96 2.19 7.68
C ARG A 130 -11.17 2.59 6.85
N ARG A 131 -11.11 3.71 6.11
CA ARG A 131 -12.19 4.08 5.16
C ARG A 131 -12.34 3.04 4.05
N THR A 132 -11.24 2.54 3.52
CA THR A 132 -11.24 1.46 2.52
C THR A 132 -11.82 0.17 3.09
N GLU A 133 -11.46 -0.23 4.30
CA GLU A 133 -12.03 -1.39 5.00
C GLU A 133 -13.54 -1.26 5.16
N THR A 134 -14.04 -0.11 5.64
CA THR A 134 -15.48 0.17 5.72
C THR A 134 -16.15 0.03 4.35
N SER A 135 -15.54 0.56 3.29
CA SER A 135 -16.06 0.42 1.93
C SER A 135 -16.09 -1.04 1.46
N ILE A 136 -15.05 -1.84 1.73
CA ILE A 136 -14.98 -3.26 1.36
C ILE A 136 -16.07 -4.06 2.08
N LEU A 137 -16.21 -3.84 3.38
CA LEU A 137 -17.23 -4.52 4.19
C LEU A 137 -18.65 -4.13 3.77
N SER A 138 -18.85 -2.89 3.31
CA SER A 138 -20.15 -2.40 2.81
C SER A 138 -21.28 -2.62 3.83
N GLY A 139 -21.01 -2.36 5.11
CA GLY A 139 -21.98 -2.51 6.20
C GLY A 139 -22.10 -3.91 6.81
N ARG A 140 -21.42 -4.91 6.24
CA ARG A 140 -21.36 -6.28 6.79
C ARG A 140 -20.32 -6.37 7.90
N ASP A 141 -20.51 -7.28 8.85
CA ASP A 141 -19.44 -7.69 9.75
C ASP A 141 -18.43 -8.61 9.03
N GLU A 142 -17.32 -8.94 9.72
CA GLU A 142 -16.25 -9.75 9.13
C GLU A 142 -16.71 -11.18 8.80
N GLU A 143 -17.55 -11.78 9.65
CA GLU A 143 -18.04 -13.16 9.46
C GLU A 143 -18.97 -13.25 8.25
N GLU A 144 -19.93 -12.33 8.16
CA GLU A 144 -20.85 -12.20 7.03
C GLU A 144 -20.09 -11.87 5.73
N PHE A 145 -19.12 -10.96 5.78
CA PHE A 145 -18.29 -10.62 4.63
C PHE A 145 -17.54 -11.85 4.11
N VAL A 146 -16.86 -12.59 4.99
CA VAL A 146 -16.08 -13.79 4.61
C VAL A 146 -16.98 -14.84 3.97
N ARG A 147 -18.20 -15.04 4.49
CA ARG A 147 -19.14 -16.03 3.96
C ARG A 147 -19.73 -15.64 2.61
N THR A 148 -19.79 -14.34 2.29
CA THR A 148 -20.51 -13.81 1.11
C THR A 148 -19.59 -13.27 0.01
N THR A 149 -18.33 -12.99 0.31
CA THR A 149 -17.40 -12.35 -0.62
C THR A 149 -16.81 -13.33 -1.64
N GLY A 150 -16.81 -12.94 -2.92
CA GLY A 150 -15.96 -13.58 -3.93
C GLY A 150 -14.52 -13.05 -3.94
N HIS A 151 -14.20 -12.07 -3.08
CA HIS A 151 -13.05 -11.19 -3.23
C HIS A 151 -12.37 -10.93 -1.88
N LEU A 152 -11.89 -12.00 -1.25
CA LEU A 152 -11.24 -11.95 0.06
C LEU A 152 -9.86 -11.27 0.03
N GLY A 153 -9.11 -11.39 -1.07
CA GLY A 153 -7.74 -10.86 -1.21
C GLY A 153 -7.60 -9.37 -0.86
N PRO A 154 -8.37 -8.46 -1.50
CA PRO A 154 -8.33 -7.03 -1.18
C PRO A 154 -8.57 -6.71 0.30
N TYR A 155 -9.51 -7.41 0.94
CA TYR A 155 -9.78 -7.26 2.37
C TYR A 155 -8.57 -7.65 3.22
N LEU A 156 -7.99 -8.83 2.97
CA LEU A 156 -6.81 -9.31 3.71
C LEU A 156 -5.60 -8.37 3.56
N THR A 157 -5.37 -7.84 2.35
CA THR A 157 -4.29 -6.88 2.11
C THR A 157 -4.55 -5.54 2.78
N CYS A 158 -5.80 -5.07 2.80
CA CYS A 158 -6.19 -3.85 3.52
C CYS A 158 -5.95 -4.02 5.03
N ARG A 159 -6.41 -5.12 5.63
CA ARG A 159 -6.18 -5.47 7.04
C ARG A 159 -4.70 -5.54 7.40
N ARG A 160 -3.87 -6.11 6.53
CA ARG A 160 -2.42 -6.14 6.73
C ARG A 160 -1.84 -4.72 6.77
N GLY A 161 -2.31 -3.84 5.90
CA GLY A 161 -1.95 -2.42 5.90
C GLY A 161 -2.33 -1.70 7.20
N ILE A 162 -3.58 -1.88 7.64
CA ILE A 162 -4.09 -1.30 8.90
C ILE A 162 -3.18 -1.71 10.08
N ARG A 163 -2.86 -3.00 10.18
CA ARG A 163 -1.97 -3.50 11.25
C ARG A 163 -0.58 -2.89 11.17
N TYR A 164 -0.01 -2.79 9.98
CA TYR A 164 1.33 -2.23 9.78
C TYR A 164 1.41 -0.74 10.16
N GLU A 165 0.47 0.07 9.69
CA GLU A 165 0.48 1.51 9.97
C GLU A 165 0.10 1.80 11.44
N ALA A 166 -0.77 0.99 12.05
CA ALA A 166 -1.06 1.09 13.48
C ALA A 166 0.17 0.80 14.35
N ASP A 167 0.90 -0.30 14.06
CA ASP A 167 2.15 -0.66 14.73
C ASP A 167 3.23 0.42 14.52
N THR A 168 3.35 0.94 13.29
CA THR A 168 4.30 2.02 12.98
C THR A 168 4.01 3.28 13.79
N GLN A 169 2.75 3.69 13.88
CA GLN A 169 2.35 4.85 14.67
C GLN A 169 2.67 4.63 16.15
N GLU A 170 2.24 3.50 16.71
CA GLU A 170 2.44 3.14 18.12
C GLU A 170 3.93 3.12 18.49
N TRP A 171 4.74 2.44 17.68
CA TRP A 171 6.17 2.33 17.91
C TRP A 171 6.87 3.70 17.86
N CYS A 172 6.52 4.56 16.90
CA CYS A 172 7.11 5.90 16.79
C CYS A 172 6.78 6.77 18.02
N GLU A 173 5.52 6.75 18.46
CA GLU A 173 5.05 7.51 19.63
C GLU A 173 5.72 7.00 20.92
N TRP A 174 5.79 5.67 21.09
CA TRP A 174 6.46 5.02 22.21
C TRP A 174 7.96 5.35 22.27
N ALA A 175 8.68 5.19 21.16
CA ALA A 175 10.11 5.47 21.08
C ALA A 175 10.41 6.96 21.38
N ALA A 176 9.62 7.87 20.83
CA ALA A 176 9.73 9.30 21.12
C ALA A 176 9.46 9.59 22.61
N GLY A 177 8.52 8.88 23.23
CA GLY A 177 8.26 8.95 24.67
C GLY A 177 9.48 8.59 25.51
N LEU A 178 10.15 7.48 25.18
CA LEU A 178 11.37 7.03 25.87
C LEU A 178 12.54 7.99 25.70
N ILE A 179 12.77 8.50 24.49
CA ILE A 179 13.83 9.47 24.22
C ILE A 179 13.63 10.75 25.05
N ARG A 180 12.40 11.30 25.07
CA ARG A 180 12.07 12.47 25.91
C ARG A 180 12.24 12.20 27.40
N ALA A 181 11.90 10.99 27.86
CA ALA A 181 12.08 10.61 29.25
C ALA A 181 13.57 10.56 29.63
N LYS A 182 14.41 9.97 28.77
CA LYS A 182 15.86 9.94 28.95
C LYS A 182 16.46 11.34 28.99
N GLU A 183 16.07 12.22 28.06
CA GLU A 183 16.56 13.60 28.00
C GLU A 183 16.27 14.37 29.29
N ARG A 184 15.05 14.23 29.83
CA ARG A 184 14.65 14.85 31.11
C ARG A 184 15.49 14.34 32.29
N ALA A 185 15.83 13.05 32.30
CA ALA A 185 16.66 12.47 33.36
C ALA A 185 18.12 12.93 33.31
N THR A 186 18.61 13.34 32.14
CA THR A 186 20.01 13.77 31.92
C THR A 186 20.24 15.29 32.02
N ARG A 187 19.20 16.12 32.06
CA ARG A 187 19.36 17.58 32.22
C ARG A 187 19.66 17.91 33.70
N PRO A 188 20.77 18.62 34.01
CA PRO A 188 21.03 19.08 35.37
C PRO A 188 19.98 20.13 35.78
N SER A 189 19.63 20.12 37.07
CA SER A 189 18.76 21.10 37.74
C SER A 189 19.20 22.55 37.54
#